data_AF-A0A4Y7KPM4-F1
#
_entry.id   AF-A0A4Y7KPM4-F1
#
_cell.length_a   1.000
_cell.length_b   1.000
_cell.length_c   1.000
_cell.angle_alpha   90.00
_cell.angle_beta   90.00
_cell.angle_gamma   90.00
#
_symmetry.space_group_name_H-M   'P 1'
#
loop_
_entity.id
_entity.type
_entity.pdbx_description
1 polymer ?
#
loop_
_entity_poly.entity_id
_entity_poly.type
_entity_poly.pdbx_seq_one_letter_code
_entity_poly.pdbx_strand_id
1 'polypeptide(L)'
;MVKDSSLENVADIANDHVPASIKKLHRVVIPAAVDSTQQEAILLLKKLKIVEDDIKAHELCTRREYARWLVKANSVLERNPKNRISPSMLLAGSVVEAFDDMSPEDPDFWSVQPLAEAGLVRSKLSIKSSIQNETVNYLPESFISRFDLLNWKAQLDYSSIRGIEEKMSRKKVNLMDVKAIGDDASVALFMDLEAGDNSVLRKVFGQSRRFQPDKPATIAQAAVALTSGRMTSAIITLLSSMEAEELSRKVEMEVIRSDLLMRGDIQSFWDVKMNKVKACAIEAEKHFQTALLNLEQQKNLQDKFQGEYF
;
A
#
# COMPACT_ATOMS: atom_id res chain seq x y z
N MET A 1 47.74 53.51 9.48
CA MET A 1 47.46 52.09 9.14
C MET A 1 45.95 52.03 8.93
N VAL A 2 45.36 52.36 7.78
CA VAL A 2 45.45 51.82 6.40
C VAL A 2 45.16 50.32 6.32
N LYS A 3 43.87 50.00 6.16
CA LYS A 3 43.19 49.15 5.15
C LYS A 3 41.90 48.60 5.78
N ASP A 4 40.71 49.08 5.39
CA ASP A 4 39.96 48.78 4.15
C ASP A 4 39.66 47.28 3.99
N SER A 5 38.48 46.80 3.63
CA SER A 5 37.15 47.36 3.40
C SER A 5 36.27 46.20 2.90
N SER A 6 34.96 46.27 3.13
CA SER A 6 33.87 45.85 2.20
C SER A 6 33.68 44.33 1.97
N LEU A 7 32.48 43.74 1.80
CA LEU A 7 31.21 44.23 1.24
C LEU A 7 30.01 43.47 1.85
N GLU A 8 28.89 44.18 1.86
CA GLU A 8 27.51 43.72 2.06
C GLU A 8 27.08 42.61 1.08
N ASN A 9 26.08 41.82 1.48
CA ASN A 9 24.94 41.55 0.59
C ASN A 9 23.72 41.15 1.41
N VAL A 10 22.78 42.10 1.46
CA VAL A 10 21.36 41.88 1.76
C VAL A 10 20.76 41.15 0.56
N ALA A 11 20.04 40.07 0.81
CA ALA A 11 19.07 39.54 -0.14
C ALA A 11 17.83 39.10 0.64
N ASP A 12 16.76 39.86 0.45
CA ASP A 12 15.38 39.48 0.66
C ASP A 12 15.13 38.04 0.21
N ILE A 13 14.52 37.22 1.06
CA ILE A 13 13.68 36.13 0.58
C ILE A 13 12.35 36.18 1.30
N ALA A 14 11.39 36.57 0.48
CA ALA A 14 9.96 36.54 0.66
C ALA A 14 9.44 35.34 1.46
N ASN A 15 8.51 35.70 2.33
CA ASN A 15 7.31 34.95 2.70
C ASN A 15 6.89 33.91 1.63
N ASP A 16 7.15 32.63 1.90
CA ASP A 16 6.52 31.52 1.17
C ASP A 16 5.81 30.60 2.16
N HIS A 17 4.49 30.77 2.17
CA HIS A 17 3.53 30.00 2.92
C HIS A 17 3.37 28.63 2.21
N VAL A 18 4.19 27.64 2.58
CA VAL A 18 4.05 26.27 2.08
C VAL A 18 3.23 25.45 3.09
N PRO A 19 2.14 24.78 2.69
CA PRO A 19 1.29 24.01 3.59
C PRO A 19 2.06 22.81 4.14
N ALA A 20 1.73 22.44 5.38
CA ALA A 20 2.36 21.38 6.17
C ALA A 20 2.47 20.06 5.39
N SER A 21 3.62 19.86 4.76
CA SER A 21 4.03 18.56 4.27
C SER A 21 4.41 17.73 5.50
N ILE A 22 3.75 16.58 5.63
CA ILE A 22 3.98 15.55 6.65
C ILE A 22 5.50 15.44 6.87
N LYS A 23 5.99 15.91 8.02
CA LYS A 23 7.38 15.71 8.43
C LYS A 23 7.56 14.21 8.57
N LYS A 24 8.05 13.57 7.51
CA LYS A 24 8.41 12.16 7.45
C LYS A 24 9.42 11.93 8.58
N LEU A 25 8.95 11.39 9.71
CA LEU A 25 9.81 11.02 10.83
C LEU A 25 10.99 10.20 10.29
N HIS A 26 12.18 10.41 10.87
CA HIS A 26 13.38 9.66 10.51
C HIS A 26 13.06 8.15 10.58
N ARG A 27 12.85 7.52 9.42
CA ARG A 27 12.47 6.11 9.35
C ARG A 27 13.68 5.28 9.75
N VAL A 28 13.56 4.58 10.87
CA VAL A 28 14.61 3.70 11.37
C VAL A 28 14.65 2.47 10.47
N VAL A 29 15.76 2.31 9.75
CA VAL A 29 16.05 1.16 8.90
C VAL A 29 16.86 0.15 9.69
N ILE A 30 16.38 -1.09 9.77
CA ILE A 30 17.16 -2.19 10.37
C ILE A 30 18.00 -2.85 9.27
N PRO A 31 19.34 -2.92 9.40
CA PRO A 31 20.23 -3.52 8.38
C PRO A 31 20.11 -5.05 8.21
N ALA A 32 19.04 -5.67 8.71
CA ALA A 32 18.85 -7.12 8.64
C ALA A 32 18.29 -7.51 7.27
N ALA A 33 18.83 -8.59 6.70
CA ALA A 33 18.29 -9.18 5.48
C ALA A 33 16.84 -9.66 5.72
N VAL A 34 15.94 -9.24 4.86
CA VAL A 34 14.54 -9.68 4.84
C VAL A 34 14.50 -11.07 4.22
N ASP A 35 13.99 -12.06 4.96
CA ASP A 35 13.90 -13.44 4.48
C ASP A 35 12.87 -13.60 3.34
N SER A 36 12.90 -14.74 2.63
CA SER A 36 12.03 -14.98 1.48
C SER A 36 10.54 -14.93 1.84
N THR A 37 10.17 -15.49 2.99
CA THR A 37 8.79 -15.51 3.50
C THR A 37 8.27 -14.10 3.74
N GLN A 38 9.11 -13.22 4.31
CA GLN A 38 8.79 -11.81 4.51
C GLN A 38 8.61 -11.06 3.20
N GLN A 39 9.45 -11.32 2.20
CA GLN A 39 9.33 -10.70 0.87
C GLN A 39 8.03 -11.15 0.18
N GLU A 40 7.74 -12.44 0.19
CA GLU A 40 6.51 -13.01 -0.35
C GLU A 40 5.27 -12.41 0.32
N ALA A 41 5.27 -12.30 1.65
CA ALA A 41 4.15 -11.72 2.39
C ALA A 41 3.87 -10.26 1.97
N ILE A 42 4.91 -9.44 1.80
CA ILE A 42 4.75 -8.06 1.32
C ILE A 42 4.20 -8.02 -0.10
N LEU A 43 4.75 -8.84 -1.02
CA LEU A 43 4.29 -8.89 -2.41
C LEU A 43 2.82 -9.31 -2.49
N LEU A 44 2.39 -10.27 -1.67
CA LEU A 44 1.00 -10.69 -1.57
C LEU A 44 0.10 -9.54 -1.09
N LEU A 45 0.48 -8.84 -0.04
CA LEU A 45 -0.31 -7.71 0.48
C LEU A 45 -0.40 -6.54 -0.51
N LYS A 46 0.67 -6.27 -1.28
CA LYS A 46 0.66 -5.29 -2.38
C LYS A 46 -0.26 -5.74 -3.51
N LYS A 47 -0.16 -7.01 -3.95
CA LYS A 47 -1.07 -7.59 -4.97
C LYS A 47 -2.55 -7.49 -4.57
N LEU A 48 -2.84 -7.65 -3.27
CA LEU A 48 -4.18 -7.51 -2.71
C LEU A 48 -4.59 -6.06 -2.38
N LYS A 49 -3.72 -5.07 -2.62
CA LYS A 49 -3.94 -3.65 -2.31
C LYS A 49 -4.33 -3.40 -0.84
N ILE A 50 -3.78 -4.20 0.07
CA ILE A 50 -3.92 -4.02 1.52
C ILE A 50 -2.87 -3.04 2.03
N VAL A 51 -1.68 -3.09 1.44
CA VAL A 51 -0.49 -2.30 1.79
C VAL A 51 -0.09 -1.45 0.59
N GLU A 52 0.45 -0.26 0.84
CA GLU A 52 0.92 0.69 -0.17
C GLU A 52 2.17 0.19 -0.92
N ASP A 53 2.32 0.63 -2.18
CA ASP A 53 3.38 0.13 -3.07
C ASP A 53 4.78 0.64 -2.71
N ASP A 54 4.89 1.82 -2.09
CA ASP A 54 6.15 2.50 -1.76
C ASP A 54 6.80 2.02 -0.45
N ILE A 55 6.20 1.04 0.20
CA ILE A 55 6.64 0.53 1.49
C ILE A 55 7.92 -0.31 1.38
N LYS A 56 8.82 -0.09 2.34
CA LYS A 56 10.09 -0.81 2.47
C LYS A 56 10.03 -1.80 3.62
N ALA A 57 10.32 -3.05 3.31
CA ALA A 57 10.26 -4.19 4.24
C ALA A 57 11.06 -4.02 5.54
N HIS A 58 12.23 -3.38 5.48
CA HIS A 58 13.18 -3.25 6.59
C HIS A 58 12.93 -2.04 7.51
N GLU A 59 11.95 -1.19 7.19
CA GLU A 59 11.57 -0.07 8.03
C GLU A 59 10.73 -0.57 9.22
N LEU A 60 10.79 0.17 10.34
CA LEU A 60 9.93 -0.08 11.48
C LEU A 60 8.48 0.32 11.15
N CYS A 61 7.54 -0.51 11.59
CA CYS A 61 6.11 -0.30 11.38
C CYS A 61 5.55 0.61 12.48
N THR A 62 4.83 1.66 12.10
CA THR A 62 4.09 2.50 13.05
C THR A 62 2.77 1.85 13.46
N ARG A 63 2.22 2.28 14.61
CA ARG A 63 0.91 1.79 15.07
C ARG A 63 -0.18 2.13 14.07
N ARG A 64 -0.17 3.34 13.50
CA ARG A 64 -1.18 3.78 12.51
C ARG A 64 -1.13 2.97 11.22
N GLU A 65 0.07 2.69 10.69
CA GLU A 65 0.26 1.84 9.52
C GLU A 65 -0.29 0.44 9.78
N TYR A 66 0.08 -0.16 10.92
CA TYR A 66 -0.40 -1.49 11.26
C TYR A 66 -1.92 -1.53 11.43
N ALA A 67 -2.53 -0.54 12.08
CA ALA A 67 -3.98 -0.45 12.21
C ALA A 67 -4.69 -0.38 10.86
N ARG A 68 -4.22 0.49 9.97
CA ARG A 68 -4.76 0.63 8.61
C ARG A 68 -4.71 -0.69 7.87
N TRP A 69 -3.57 -1.38 7.86
CA TRP A 69 -3.44 -2.67 7.18
C TRP A 69 -4.25 -3.77 7.85
N LEU A 70 -4.34 -3.80 9.18
CA LEU A 70 -5.09 -4.82 9.91
C LEU A 70 -6.59 -4.72 9.64
N VAL A 71 -7.17 -3.51 9.72
CA VAL A 71 -8.58 -3.28 9.39
C VAL A 71 -8.85 -3.55 7.91
N LYS A 72 -7.97 -3.09 7.02
CA LYS A 72 -8.10 -3.35 5.58
C LYS A 72 -8.04 -4.84 5.28
N ALA A 73 -7.05 -5.56 5.82
CA ALA A 73 -6.92 -7.00 5.67
C ALA A 73 -8.16 -7.74 6.19
N ASN A 74 -8.66 -7.38 7.37
CA ASN A 74 -9.89 -7.95 7.90
C ASN A 74 -11.07 -7.71 6.95
N SER A 75 -11.25 -6.49 6.45
CA SER A 75 -12.36 -6.17 5.53
C SER A 75 -12.33 -6.96 4.21
N VAL A 76 -11.12 -7.23 3.68
CA VAL A 76 -10.91 -7.90 2.39
C VAL A 76 -10.94 -9.43 2.55
N LEU A 77 -10.36 -9.95 3.63
CA LEU A 77 -10.11 -11.38 3.81
C LEU A 77 -11.14 -12.09 4.71
N GLU A 78 -11.83 -11.37 5.58
CA GLU A 78 -12.78 -11.97 6.51
C GLU A 78 -14.09 -12.37 5.81
N ARG A 79 -14.35 -13.68 5.79
CA ARG A 79 -15.57 -14.23 5.20
C ARG A 79 -16.72 -14.32 6.18
N ASN A 80 -16.44 -14.45 7.48
CA ASN A 80 -17.48 -14.55 8.49
C ASN A 80 -17.86 -13.13 8.99
N PRO A 81 -19.09 -12.65 8.74
CA PRO A 81 -19.49 -11.31 9.17
C PRO A 81 -19.40 -11.10 10.69
N LYS A 82 -19.47 -12.18 11.50
CA LYS A 82 -19.33 -12.09 12.96
C LYS A 82 -17.94 -11.66 13.43
N ASN A 83 -16.93 -11.88 12.60
CA ASN A 83 -15.53 -11.58 12.90
C ASN A 83 -15.02 -10.34 12.15
N ARG A 84 -15.90 -9.64 11.41
CA ARG A 84 -15.55 -8.43 10.68
C ARG A 84 -15.47 -7.26 11.64
N ILE A 85 -14.40 -6.48 11.51
CA ILE A 85 -14.28 -5.17 12.13
C ILE A 85 -15.16 -4.23 11.29
N SER A 86 -16.27 -3.78 11.87
CA SER A 86 -17.17 -2.83 11.22
C SER A 86 -16.81 -1.41 11.65
N PRO A 87 -16.43 -0.52 10.71
CA PRO A 87 -16.23 0.89 11.04
C PRO A 87 -17.53 1.53 11.51
N SER A 88 -17.47 2.31 12.59
CA SER A 88 -18.60 3.04 13.17
C SER A 88 -19.27 4.06 12.25
N MET A 89 -18.69 4.38 11.09
CA MET A 89 -19.31 5.22 10.05
C MET A 89 -20.70 4.69 9.62
N LEU A 90 -21.00 3.41 9.85
CA LEU A 90 -22.31 2.81 9.57
C LEU A 90 -23.38 3.12 10.62
N LEU A 91 -23.02 3.71 11.77
CA LEU A 91 -23.94 4.05 12.86
C LEU A 91 -24.27 5.54 12.82
N ALA A 92 -25.52 5.88 12.49
CA ALA A 92 -26.00 7.26 12.54
C ALA A 92 -25.95 7.79 13.98
N GLY A 93 -25.03 8.72 14.28
CA GLY A 93 -24.88 9.33 15.61
C GLY A 93 -23.56 10.09 15.79
N SER A 94 -23.39 10.74 16.95
CA SER A 94 -22.12 11.33 17.36
C SER A 94 -21.11 10.23 17.70
N VAL A 95 -19.96 10.21 17.03
CA VAL A 95 -18.88 9.26 17.33
C VAL A 95 -18.23 9.65 18.65
N VAL A 96 -18.17 8.71 19.60
CA VAL A 96 -17.40 8.89 20.83
C VAL A 96 -15.95 8.50 20.53
N GLU A 97 -15.06 9.48 20.56
CA GLU A 97 -13.63 9.26 20.32
C GLU A 97 -13.04 8.30 21.35
N ALA A 98 -12.40 7.24 20.85
CA ALA A 98 -11.80 6.21 21.70
C ALA A 98 -10.52 6.67 22.41
N PHE A 99 -9.85 7.70 21.88
CA PHE A 99 -8.54 8.19 22.31
C PHE A 99 -8.54 9.72 22.40
N ASP A 100 -7.64 10.31 23.20
CA ASP A 100 -7.50 11.78 23.34
C ASP A 100 -6.67 12.42 22.21
N ASP A 101 -5.80 11.65 21.56
CA ASP A 101 -4.84 12.10 20.53
C ASP A 101 -5.26 11.75 19.09
N MET A 102 -6.49 11.28 18.89
CA MET A 102 -7.05 10.92 17.58
C MET A 102 -8.38 11.64 17.37
N SER A 103 -8.44 12.55 16.41
CA SER A 103 -9.69 13.22 16.02
C SER A 103 -10.25 12.70 14.69
N PRO A 104 -11.55 12.91 14.39
CA PRO A 104 -12.16 12.52 13.12
C PRO A 104 -11.50 13.11 11.86
N GLU A 105 -10.74 14.19 12.00
CA GLU A 105 -9.96 14.82 10.93
C GLU A 105 -8.67 14.05 10.58
N ASP A 106 -8.20 13.16 11.46
CA ASP A 106 -7.04 12.32 11.17
C ASP A 106 -7.38 11.31 10.05
N PRO A 107 -6.54 11.17 9.01
CA PRO A 107 -6.81 10.25 7.89
C PRO A 107 -6.92 8.78 8.29
N ASP A 108 -6.27 8.37 9.38
CA ASP A 108 -6.30 7.01 9.92
C ASP A 108 -7.33 6.85 11.05
N PHE A 109 -8.08 7.88 11.43
CA PHE A 109 -9.13 7.80 12.46
C PHE A 109 -10.08 6.63 12.22
N TRP A 110 -10.56 6.49 10.98
CA TRP A 110 -11.48 5.43 10.58
C TRP A 110 -10.86 4.03 10.51
N SER A 111 -9.53 3.92 10.64
CA SER A 111 -8.83 2.65 10.81
C SER A 111 -8.52 2.34 12.27
N VAL A 112 -8.30 3.37 13.10
CA VAL A 112 -7.93 3.21 14.51
C VAL A 112 -9.17 3.04 15.41
N GLN A 113 -10.18 3.89 15.23
CA GLN A 113 -11.41 3.88 16.02
C GLN A 113 -12.10 2.51 16.05
N PRO A 114 -12.27 1.78 14.92
CA PRO A 114 -12.94 0.48 14.94
C PRO A 114 -12.17 -0.60 15.70
N LEU A 115 -10.84 -0.48 15.82
CA LEU A 115 -10.04 -1.42 16.62
C LEU A 115 -10.34 -1.27 18.12
N ALA A 116 -10.56 -0.03 18.57
CA ALA A 116 -10.97 0.24 19.94
C ALA A 116 -12.40 -0.23 20.21
N GLU A 117 -13.32 0.01 19.28
CA GLU A 117 -14.72 -0.42 19.39
C GLU A 117 -14.85 -1.95 19.37
N ALA A 118 -14.02 -2.63 18.60
CA ALA A 118 -13.92 -4.09 18.60
C ALA A 118 -13.20 -4.66 19.84
N GLY A 119 -12.69 -3.80 20.72
CA GLY A 119 -12.00 -4.19 21.95
C GLY A 119 -10.58 -4.73 21.75
N LEU A 120 -9.98 -4.58 20.56
CA LEU A 120 -8.61 -5.03 20.28
C LEU A 120 -7.57 -4.15 20.97
N VAL A 121 -7.86 -2.84 21.04
CA VAL A 121 -6.97 -1.82 21.61
C VAL A 121 -7.65 -1.22 22.83
N ARG A 122 -6.93 -1.17 23.95
CA ARG A 122 -7.41 -0.51 25.17
C ARG A 122 -7.69 0.96 24.88
N SER A 123 -8.88 1.41 25.24
CA SER A 123 -9.39 2.74 24.93
C SER A 123 -10.30 3.25 26.04
N LYS A 124 -10.72 4.52 25.95
CA LYS A 124 -11.74 5.09 26.86
C LYS A 124 -13.05 4.30 26.85
N LEU A 125 -13.38 3.68 25.71
CA LEU A 125 -14.59 2.87 25.54
C LEU A 125 -14.57 1.60 26.41
N SER A 126 -13.38 1.12 26.77
CA SER A 126 -13.18 -0.06 27.61
C SER A 126 -13.18 0.26 29.11
N ILE A 127 -12.87 1.51 29.48
CA ILE A 127 -12.75 1.94 30.88
C ILE A 127 -14.15 2.20 31.45
N LYS A 128 -14.53 1.46 32.49
CA LYS A 128 -15.77 1.72 33.24
C LYS A 128 -15.72 3.12 33.85
N SER A 129 -16.82 3.86 33.74
CA SER A 129 -16.98 5.31 33.99
C SER A 129 -16.57 5.87 35.35
N SER A 130 -16.00 5.09 36.27
CA SER A 130 -15.58 5.56 37.59
C SER A 130 -14.22 6.28 37.60
N ILE A 131 -13.48 6.28 36.49
CA ILE A 131 -12.15 6.93 36.36
C ILE A 131 -12.15 7.77 35.06
N GLN A 132 -12.98 8.81 35.00
CA GLN A 132 -13.13 9.66 33.81
C GLN A 132 -11.94 10.61 33.54
N ASN A 133 -10.90 10.59 34.38
CA ASN A 133 -9.78 11.52 34.29
C ASN A 133 -8.47 10.87 33.79
N GLU A 134 -8.48 9.61 33.37
CA GLU A 134 -7.30 9.01 32.72
C GLU A 134 -7.25 9.45 31.25
N THR A 135 -6.18 10.16 30.90
CA THR A 135 -5.84 10.44 29.50
C THR A 135 -5.44 9.14 28.81
N VAL A 136 -6.14 8.76 27.75
CA VAL A 136 -5.89 7.54 26.98
C VAL A 136 -5.49 7.92 25.56
N ASN A 137 -4.20 7.76 25.27
CA ASN A 137 -3.61 8.08 23.96
C ASN A 137 -3.35 6.80 23.16
N TYR A 138 -3.57 6.86 21.84
CA TYR A 138 -3.25 5.81 20.90
C TYR A 138 -1.77 5.81 20.49
N LEU A 139 -1.15 6.99 20.43
CA LEU A 139 0.23 7.25 19.99
C LEU A 139 0.49 6.79 18.53
N PRO A 140 -0.19 7.37 17.53
CA PRO A 140 -0.17 6.89 16.15
C PRO A 140 1.23 6.83 15.51
N GLU A 141 2.10 7.78 15.84
CA GLU A 141 3.46 7.90 15.31
C GLU A 141 4.48 6.98 15.99
N SER A 142 4.10 6.30 17.09
CA SER A 142 4.99 5.36 17.75
C SER A 142 5.07 4.03 16.99
N PHE A 143 6.19 3.33 17.13
CA PHE A 143 6.36 2.02 16.51
C PHE A 143 5.52 0.96 17.20
N ILE A 144 4.92 0.07 16.42
CA ILE A 144 4.15 -1.05 16.94
C ILE A 144 5.08 -2.00 17.68
N SER A 145 4.74 -2.32 18.93
CA SER A 145 5.47 -3.32 19.72
C SER A 145 5.19 -4.73 19.18
N ARG A 146 6.11 -5.66 19.38
CA ARG A 146 5.89 -7.08 19.02
C ARG A 146 4.68 -7.65 19.75
N PHE A 147 4.49 -7.24 21.00
CA PHE A 147 3.34 -7.61 21.82
C PHE A 147 2.04 -7.13 21.17
N ASP A 148 1.88 -5.83 20.90
CA ASP A 148 0.65 -5.29 20.34
C ASP A 148 0.33 -5.90 18.98
N LEU A 149 1.33 -6.01 18.11
CA LEU A 149 1.20 -6.62 16.79
C LEU A 149 0.58 -8.01 16.88
N LEU A 150 1.15 -8.88 17.72
CA LEU A 150 0.64 -10.24 17.86
C LEU A 150 -0.66 -10.31 18.68
N ASN A 151 -0.80 -9.51 19.73
CA ASN A 151 -1.98 -9.54 20.59
C ASN A 151 -3.23 -9.09 19.81
N TRP A 152 -3.13 -8.05 18.97
CA TRP A 152 -4.23 -7.62 18.11
C TRP A 152 -4.54 -8.67 17.05
N LYS A 153 -3.52 -9.25 16.41
CA LYS A 153 -3.72 -10.29 15.39
C LYS A 153 -4.35 -11.56 15.98
N ALA A 154 -3.87 -12.01 17.13
CA ALA A 154 -4.37 -13.20 17.80
C ALA A 154 -5.83 -13.04 18.20
N GLN A 155 -6.23 -11.87 18.72
CA GLN A 155 -7.64 -11.59 19.02
C GLN A 155 -8.54 -11.79 17.80
N LEU A 156 -8.10 -11.42 16.59
CA LEU A 156 -8.88 -11.66 15.37
C LEU A 156 -8.86 -13.12 14.90
N ASP A 157 -7.74 -13.80 15.05
CA ASP A 157 -7.61 -15.18 14.58
C ASP A 157 -8.37 -16.17 15.48
N TYR A 158 -8.40 -15.91 16.78
CA TYR A 158 -8.93 -16.82 17.81
C TYR A 158 -10.28 -16.36 18.41
N SER A 159 -10.84 -15.21 18.01
CA SER A 159 -12.12 -14.65 18.52
C SER A 159 -13.31 -15.61 18.48
N SER A 160 -13.35 -16.54 17.51
CA SER A 160 -14.45 -17.47 17.32
C SER A 160 -14.38 -18.75 18.16
N ILE A 161 -13.31 -18.97 18.94
CA ILE A 161 -13.13 -20.20 19.72
C ILE A 161 -13.85 -20.03 21.06
N ARG A 162 -15.15 -20.31 21.04
CA ARG A 162 -16.00 -20.37 22.24
C ARG A 162 -15.87 -21.74 22.91
N GLY A 163 -15.58 -21.77 24.20
CA GLY A 163 -15.77 -22.96 25.04
C GLY A 163 -14.52 -23.62 25.64
N ILE A 164 -13.33 -23.07 25.45
CA ILE A 164 -12.15 -23.53 26.21
C ILE A 164 -11.94 -22.53 27.34
N GLU A 165 -12.18 -23.02 28.55
CA GLU A 165 -12.08 -22.34 29.84
C GLU A 165 -10.84 -21.45 29.96
N GLU A 166 -10.96 -20.45 30.85
CA GLU A 166 -9.95 -19.68 31.61
C GLU A 166 -8.72 -20.46 32.15
N LYS A 167 -8.46 -21.68 31.69
CA LYS A 167 -7.36 -22.57 32.11
C LYS A 167 -6.11 -22.48 31.23
N MET A 168 -6.00 -21.44 30.39
CA MET A 168 -4.71 -21.11 29.76
C MET A 168 -3.82 -20.43 30.80
N SER A 169 -3.01 -21.25 31.48
CA SER A 169 -2.06 -20.74 32.46
C SER A 169 -0.83 -20.18 31.76
N ARG A 170 -0.43 -18.93 32.11
CA ARG A 170 0.88 -18.35 31.75
C ARG A 170 2.06 -19.31 31.98
N LYS A 171 1.89 -20.29 32.88
CA LYS A 171 2.88 -21.32 33.22
C LYS A 171 3.17 -22.35 32.12
N LYS A 172 2.29 -22.53 31.12
CA LYS A 172 2.49 -23.51 30.04
C LYS A 172 3.30 -22.97 28.86
N VAL A 173 3.45 -21.65 28.78
CA VAL A 173 4.10 -20.96 27.66
C VAL A 173 5.62 -21.08 27.74
N ASN A 174 6.24 -21.53 26.65
CA ASN A 174 7.69 -21.75 26.55
C ASN A 174 8.49 -20.49 26.15
N LEU A 175 8.18 -19.32 26.70
CA LEU A 175 8.99 -18.10 26.51
C LEU A 175 9.85 -17.82 27.75
N MET A 176 11.05 -17.29 27.54
CA MET A 176 11.98 -16.90 28.62
C MET A 176 11.52 -15.62 29.31
N ASP A 177 10.83 -14.75 28.59
CA ASP A 177 10.38 -13.43 29.00
C ASP A 177 8.85 -13.32 29.08
N VAL A 178 8.14 -14.42 29.40
CA VAL A 178 6.68 -14.40 29.67
C VAL A 178 6.33 -13.36 30.73
N LYS A 179 7.21 -13.13 31.72
CA LYS A 179 6.98 -12.14 32.79
C LYS A 179 6.98 -10.70 32.29
N ALA A 180 7.57 -10.42 31.12
CA ALA A 180 7.54 -9.11 30.49
C ALA A 180 6.23 -8.87 29.71
N ILE A 181 5.42 -9.91 29.49
CA ILE A 181 4.09 -9.77 28.90
C ILE A 181 3.16 -9.19 29.97
N GLY A 182 2.57 -8.04 29.68
CA GLY A 182 1.69 -7.32 30.60
C GLY A 182 0.48 -8.13 31.05
N ASP A 183 -0.18 -7.65 32.11
CA ASP A 183 -1.41 -8.25 32.62
C ASP A 183 -2.62 -8.05 31.67
N ASP A 184 -2.49 -7.13 30.72
CA ASP A 184 -3.41 -6.79 29.65
C ASP A 184 -3.38 -7.75 28.45
N ALA A 185 -2.49 -8.76 28.47
CA ALA A 185 -2.42 -9.77 27.42
C ALA A 185 -3.73 -10.56 27.27
N SER A 186 -4.21 -10.65 26.03
CA SER A 186 -5.43 -11.40 25.74
C SER A 186 -5.22 -12.90 25.89
N VAL A 187 -6.29 -13.62 26.23
CA VAL A 187 -6.30 -15.09 26.20
C VAL A 187 -5.95 -15.61 24.79
N ALA A 188 -6.35 -14.88 23.75
CA ALA A 188 -6.05 -15.22 22.37
C ALA A 188 -4.55 -15.25 22.05
N LEU A 189 -3.75 -14.34 22.63
CA LEU A 189 -2.29 -14.37 22.49
C LEU A 189 -1.70 -15.68 23.04
N PHE A 190 -2.19 -16.13 24.19
CA PHE A 190 -1.76 -17.41 24.77
C PHE A 190 -2.21 -18.60 23.91
N MET A 191 -3.37 -18.52 23.25
CA MET A 191 -3.80 -19.55 22.30
C MET A 191 -2.89 -19.61 21.08
N ASP A 192 -2.46 -18.46 20.56
CA ASP A 192 -1.48 -18.42 19.47
C ASP A 192 -0.16 -19.07 19.88
N LEU A 193 0.34 -18.78 21.08
CA LEU A 193 1.57 -19.36 21.63
C LEU A 193 1.53 -20.90 21.71
N GLU A 194 0.36 -21.46 22.06
CA GLU A 194 0.14 -22.91 22.17
C GLU A 194 -0.22 -23.55 20.82
N ALA A 195 -0.48 -22.78 19.76
CA ALA A 195 -0.90 -23.30 18.46
C ALA A 195 0.21 -24.00 17.66
N GLY A 196 1.41 -24.15 18.23
CA GLY A 196 2.53 -24.87 17.61
C GLY A 196 2.92 -24.24 16.27
N ASP A 197 3.01 -25.04 15.22
CA ASP A 197 3.42 -24.59 13.87
C ASP A 197 2.37 -23.67 13.20
N ASN A 198 1.13 -23.66 13.72
CA ASN A 198 0.09 -22.76 13.24
C ASN A 198 0.16 -21.37 13.88
N SER A 199 0.98 -21.19 14.91
CA SER A 199 1.18 -19.91 15.62
C SER A 199 1.67 -18.81 14.68
N VAL A 200 1.00 -17.67 14.72
CA VAL A 200 1.45 -16.44 14.06
C VAL A 200 2.78 -15.99 14.65
N LEU A 201 2.96 -16.08 15.98
CA LEU A 201 4.24 -15.77 16.63
C LEU A 201 5.39 -16.58 16.02
N ARG A 202 5.23 -17.90 15.85
CA ARG A 202 6.28 -18.75 15.27
C ARG A 202 6.53 -18.45 13.80
N LYS A 203 5.49 -18.11 13.03
CA LYS A 203 5.64 -17.72 11.63
C LYS A 203 6.40 -16.40 11.47
N VAL A 204 6.18 -15.45 12.38
CA VAL A 204 6.79 -14.11 12.30
C VAL A 204 8.20 -14.07 12.90
N PHE A 205 8.41 -14.71 14.06
CA PHE A 205 9.65 -14.61 14.85
C PHE A 205 10.46 -15.92 14.91
N GLY A 206 9.99 -16.97 14.25
CA GLY A 206 10.65 -18.28 14.24
C GLY A 206 10.60 -18.97 15.60
N GLN A 207 11.54 -19.90 15.80
CA GLN A 207 11.64 -20.74 17.00
C GLN A 207 12.30 -20.03 18.21
N SER A 208 12.26 -18.70 18.25
CA SER A 208 12.87 -17.95 19.36
C SER A 208 12.10 -18.18 20.66
N ARG A 209 12.82 -18.56 21.72
CA ARG A 209 12.27 -18.62 23.09
C ARG A 209 12.28 -17.26 23.78
N ARG A 210 12.89 -16.23 23.21
CA ARG A 210 12.91 -14.87 23.75
C ARG A 210 12.11 -13.95 22.84
N PHE A 211 10.97 -13.50 23.32
CA PHE A 211 9.99 -12.77 22.51
C PHE A 211 10.31 -11.26 22.43
N GLN A 212 10.69 -10.66 23.56
CA GLN A 212 10.98 -9.24 23.73
C GLN A 212 9.76 -8.37 23.39
N PRO A 213 8.69 -8.43 24.20
CA PRO A 213 7.38 -7.84 23.87
C PRO A 213 7.44 -6.35 23.50
N ASP A 214 8.27 -5.57 24.19
CA ASP A 214 8.39 -4.12 24.00
C ASP A 214 9.20 -3.69 22.77
N LYS A 215 9.86 -4.63 22.09
CA LYS A 215 10.65 -4.27 20.91
C LYS A 215 9.73 -3.84 19.77
N PRO A 216 10.16 -2.88 18.93
CA PRO A 216 9.42 -2.53 17.73
C PRO A 216 9.47 -3.67 16.70
N ALA A 217 8.42 -3.77 15.89
CA ALA A 217 8.36 -4.68 14.77
C ALA A 217 8.64 -3.98 13.43
N THR A 218 9.23 -4.73 12.51
CA THR A 218 9.42 -4.29 11.12
C THR A 218 8.15 -4.45 10.31
N ILE A 219 8.05 -3.72 9.20
CA ILE A 219 6.94 -3.88 8.25
C ILE A 219 6.91 -5.29 7.66
N ALA A 220 8.07 -5.89 7.39
CA ALA A 220 8.19 -7.29 7.00
C ALA A 220 7.53 -8.25 8.00
N GLN A 221 7.78 -8.07 9.30
CA GLN A 221 7.17 -8.89 10.35
C GLN A 221 5.66 -8.67 10.44
N ALA A 222 5.21 -7.42 10.31
CA ALA A 222 3.78 -7.10 10.24
C ALA A 222 3.11 -7.76 9.03
N ALA A 223 3.77 -7.76 7.87
CA ALA A 223 3.24 -8.38 6.66
C ALA A 223 3.07 -9.90 6.84
N VAL A 224 4.07 -10.59 7.38
CA VAL A 224 3.97 -12.02 7.69
C VAL A 224 2.84 -12.30 8.68
N ALA A 225 2.67 -11.45 9.69
CA ALA A 225 1.60 -11.62 10.65
C ALA A 225 0.21 -11.53 9.98
N LEU A 226 0.02 -10.53 9.11
CA LEU A 226 -1.24 -10.29 8.39
C LEU A 226 -1.59 -11.41 7.40
N THR A 227 -0.60 -11.97 6.70
CA THR A 227 -0.82 -13.08 5.75
C THR A 227 -0.94 -14.44 6.43
N SER A 228 -0.60 -14.53 7.72
CA SER A 228 -0.63 -15.75 8.51
C SER A 228 -1.94 -15.95 9.28
N GLY A 229 -2.05 -17.11 9.92
CA GLY A 229 -3.16 -17.45 10.81
C GLY A 229 -4.42 -17.83 10.04
N ARG A 230 -5.58 -17.43 10.56
CA ARG A 230 -6.89 -17.88 10.04
C ARG A 230 -7.19 -17.39 8.63
N MET A 231 -6.66 -16.22 8.25
CA MET A 231 -6.92 -15.60 6.94
C MET A 231 -6.14 -16.24 5.78
N THR A 232 -5.17 -17.12 6.07
CA THR A 232 -4.33 -17.79 5.04
C THR A 232 -5.15 -18.50 3.96
N SER A 233 -6.20 -19.23 4.34
CA SER A 233 -7.05 -19.95 3.39
C SER A 233 -7.84 -19.02 2.47
N ALA A 234 -8.27 -17.87 3.00
CA ALA A 234 -8.95 -16.84 2.23
C ALA A 234 -8.02 -16.22 1.19
N ILE A 235 -6.77 -15.94 1.59
CA ILE A 235 -5.72 -15.43 0.68
C ILE A 235 -5.48 -16.42 -0.46
N ILE A 236 -5.26 -17.71 -0.16
CA ILE A 236 -5.03 -18.73 -1.19
C ILE A 236 -6.17 -18.77 -2.21
N THR A 237 -7.42 -18.77 -1.74
CA THR A 237 -8.58 -18.80 -2.64
C THR A 237 -8.65 -17.54 -3.52
N LEU A 238 -8.40 -16.36 -2.94
CA LEU A 238 -8.43 -15.11 -3.69
C LEU A 238 -7.34 -15.08 -4.76
N LEU A 239 -6.14 -15.56 -4.44
CA LEU A 239 -5.05 -15.67 -5.41
C LEU A 239 -5.42 -16.59 -6.57
N SER A 240 -5.97 -17.78 -6.29
CA SER A 240 -6.43 -18.69 -7.34
C SER A 240 -7.55 -18.08 -8.20
N SER A 241 -8.47 -17.34 -7.59
CA SER A 241 -9.52 -16.62 -8.32
C SER A 241 -8.95 -15.53 -9.23
N MET A 242 -7.98 -14.75 -8.75
CA MET A 242 -7.31 -13.71 -9.54
C MET A 242 -6.52 -14.30 -10.71
N GLU A 243 -5.84 -15.43 -10.49
CA GLU A 243 -5.11 -16.14 -11.55
C GLU A 243 -6.05 -16.71 -12.62
N ALA A 244 -7.19 -17.27 -12.20
CA ALA A 244 -8.21 -17.74 -13.13
C ALA A 244 -8.80 -16.59 -13.97
N GLU A 245 -9.08 -15.44 -13.35
CA GLU A 245 -9.55 -14.23 -14.04
C GLU A 245 -8.50 -13.70 -15.02
N GLU A 246 -7.22 -13.67 -14.62
CA GLU A 246 -6.13 -13.26 -15.51
C GLU A 246 -5.99 -14.18 -16.72
N LEU A 247 -6.11 -15.49 -16.52
CA LEU A 247 -6.10 -16.46 -17.61
C LEU A 247 -7.31 -16.29 -18.53
N SER A 248 -8.51 -16.07 -17.99
CA SER A 248 -9.71 -15.79 -18.79
C SER A 248 -9.51 -14.55 -19.66
N ARG A 249 -9.01 -13.45 -19.07
CA ARG A 249 -8.73 -12.20 -19.80
C ARG A 249 -7.72 -12.41 -20.92
N LYS A 250 -6.68 -13.23 -20.71
CA LYS A 250 -5.71 -13.57 -21.77
C LYS A 250 -6.36 -14.34 -22.92
N VAL A 251 -7.21 -15.32 -22.60
CA VAL A 251 -7.96 -16.09 -23.61
C VAL A 251 -8.91 -15.18 -24.40
N GLU A 252 -9.67 -14.32 -23.73
CA GLU A 252 -10.55 -13.35 -24.39
C GLU A 252 -9.77 -12.40 -25.31
N MET A 253 -8.63 -11.88 -24.85
CA MET A 253 -7.75 -11.05 -25.69
C MET A 253 -7.25 -11.79 -26.93
N GLU A 254 -6.91 -13.08 -26.81
CA GLU A 254 -6.49 -13.90 -27.94
C GLU A 254 -7.61 -14.17 -28.95
N VAL A 255 -8.85 -14.37 -28.46
CA VAL A 255 -10.03 -14.49 -29.32
C VAL A 255 -10.30 -13.18 -30.07
N ILE A 256 -10.30 -12.04 -29.37
CA ILE A 256 -10.47 -10.72 -29.99
C ILE A 256 -9.38 -10.45 -31.03
N ARG A 257 -8.12 -10.75 -30.68
CA ARG A 257 -6.97 -10.62 -31.59
C ARG A 257 -7.16 -11.47 -32.86
N SER A 258 -7.61 -12.71 -32.70
CA SER A 258 -7.84 -13.61 -33.82
C SER A 258 -8.98 -13.15 -34.73
N ASP A 259 -10.11 -12.70 -34.15
CA ASP A 259 -11.24 -12.16 -34.93
C ASP A 259 -10.84 -10.92 -35.75
N LEU A 260 -10.08 -9.99 -35.14
CA LEU A 260 -9.57 -8.81 -35.83
C LEU A 260 -8.63 -9.15 -37.00
N LEU A 261 -7.81 -10.20 -36.84
CA LEU A 261 -6.95 -10.69 -37.92
C LEU A 261 -7.78 -11.37 -39.03
N MET A 262 -8.77 -12.18 -38.67
CA MET A 262 -9.61 -12.91 -39.62
C MET A 262 -10.49 -11.96 -40.47
N ARG A 263 -11.01 -10.89 -39.87
CA ARG A 263 -11.78 -9.88 -40.61
C ARG A 263 -10.92 -9.09 -41.60
N GLY A 264 -9.61 -9.02 -41.36
CA GLY A 264 -8.70 -8.20 -42.17
C GLY A 264 -8.97 -6.69 -42.03
N ASP A 265 -9.74 -6.27 -41.02
CA ASP A 265 -10.11 -4.87 -40.79
C ASP A 265 -8.87 -3.98 -40.59
N ILE A 266 -7.85 -4.51 -39.91
CA ILE A 266 -6.57 -3.82 -39.70
C ILE A 266 -5.84 -3.65 -41.04
N GLN A 267 -5.76 -4.72 -41.85
CA GLN A 267 -5.08 -4.69 -43.13
C GLN A 267 -5.77 -3.72 -44.09
N SER A 268 -7.09 -3.83 -44.23
CA SER A 268 -7.89 -2.94 -45.10
C SER A 268 -7.82 -1.48 -44.67
N PHE A 269 -7.84 -1.19 -43.36
CA PHE A 269 -7.67 0.16 -42.83
C PHE A 269 -6.31 0.77 -43.24
N TRP A 270 -5.23 0.00 -43.10
CA TRP A 270 -3.89 0.45 -43.48
C TRP A 270 -3.74 0.56 -45.00
N ASP A 271 -4.31 -0.36 -45.78
CA ASP A 271 -4.28 -0.29 -47.24
C ASP A 271 -4.97 0.97 -47.76
N VAL A 272 -6.15 1.31 -47.22
CA VAL A 272 -6.86 2.55 -47.56
C VAL A 272 -6.01 3.78 -47.22
N LYS A 273 -5.43 3.82 -46.02
CA LYS A 273 -4.60 4.96 -45.58
C LYS A 273 -3.33 5.07 -46.43
N MET A 274 -2.70 3.96 -46.76
CA MET A 274 -1.47 3.93 -47.54
C MET A 274 -1.71 4.31 -49.01
N ASN A 275 -2.85 3.90 -49.58
CA ASN A 275 -3.25 4.32 -50.92
C ASN A 275 -3.53 5.82 -51.00
N LYS A 276 -4.15 6.42 -49.98
CA LYS A 276 -4.32 7.90 -49.90
C LYS A 276 -2.98 8.62 -49.88
N VAL A 277 -2.04 8.17 -49.06
CA VAL A 277 -0.70 8.78 -49.00
C VAL A 277 0.03 8.65 -50.33
N LYS A 278 -0.05 7.49 -50.99
CA LYS A 278 0.52 7.30 -52.34
C LYS A 278 -0.09 8.25 -53.36
N ALA A 279 -1.41 8.44 -53.34
CA ALA A 279 -2.08 9.39 -54.23
C ALA A 279 -1.58 10.82 -54.01
N CYS A 280 -1.50 11.27 -52.75
CA CYS A 280 -0.95 12.59 -52.41
C CYS A 280 0.51 12.73 -52.87
N ALA A 281 1.33 11.69 -52.73
CA ALA A 281 2.73 11.72 -53.17
C ALA A 281 2.84 11.86 -54.70
N ILE A 282 2.00 11.17 -55.46
CA ILE A 282 1.96 11.28 -56.92
C ILE A 282 1.52 12.69 -57.35
N GLU A 283 0.51 13.27 -56.69
CA GLU A 283 0.08 14.65 -56.96
C GLU A 283 1.19 15.66 -56.66
N ALA A 284 1.88 15.51 -55.52
CA ALA A 284 3.02 16.36 -55.18
C ALA A 284 4.14 16.27 -56.22
N GLU A 285 4.47 15.07 -56.70
CA GLU A 285 5.47 14.85 -57.75
C GLU A 285 5.07 15.53 -59.08
N LYS A 286 3.80 15.44 -59.48
CA LYS A 286 3.30 16.16 -60.68
C LYS A 286 3.44 17.67 -60.53
N HIS A 287 3.09 18.21 -59.36
CA HIS A 287 3.25 19.63 -59.07
C HIS A 287 4.73 20.04 -59.14
N PHE A 288 5.63 19.22 -58.62
CA PHE A 288 7.07 19.45 -58.66
C PHE A 288 7.61 19.46 -60.10
N GLN A 289 7.25 18.48 -60.92
CA GLN A 289 7.64 18.42 -62.33
C GLN A 289 7.10 19.61 -63.13
N THR A 290 5.87 20.02 -62.86
CA THR A 290 5.28 21.20 -63.51
C THR A 290 6.03 22.48 -63.12
N ALA A 291 6.43 22.62 -61.85
CA ALA A 291 7.23 23.75 -61.39
C ALA A 291 8.62 23.77 -62.06
N LEU A 292 9.26 22.61 -62.24
CA LEU A 292 10.53 22.51 -62.97
C LEU A 292 10.41 22.95 -64.44
N LEU A 293 9.38 22.48 -65.15
CA LEU A 293 9.13 22.88 -66.54
C LEU A 293 8.87 24.40 -66.65
N ASN A 294 8.10 24.97 -65.72
CA ASN A 294 7.85 26.41 -65.70
C ASN A 294 9.14 27.21 -65.44
N LEU A 295 9.99 26.75 -64.53
CA LEU A 295 11.30 27.37 -64.27
C LEU A 295 12.22 27.29 -65.50
N GLU A 296 12.23 26.15 -66.20
CA GLU A 296 13.01 25.97 -67.41
C GLU A 296 12.51 26.88 -68.55
N GLN A 297 11.20 27.02 -68.71
CA GLN A 297 10.61 28.00 -69.64
C GLN A 297 10.99 29.45 -69.27
N GLN A 298 10.92 29.82 -67.99
CA GLN A 298 11.35 31.14 -67.54
C GLN A 298 12.82 31.40 -67.81
N LYS A 299 13.69 30.42 -67.55
CA LYS A 299 15.12 30.51 -67.85
C LYS A 299 15.37 30.69 -69.35
N ASN A 300 14.72 29.89 -70.18
CA ASN A 300 14.81 30.01 -71.65
C ASN A 300 14.32 31.37 -72.18
N LEU A 301 13.29 31.95 -71.55
CA LEU A 301 12.85 33.31 -71.88
C LEU A 301 13.91 34.34 -71.45
N GLN A 302 14.48 34.18 -70.26
CA GLN A 302 15.51 35.08 -69.73
C GLN A 302 16.80 35.05 -70.58
N ASP A 303 17.22 33.86 -71.03
CA ASP A 303 18.38 33.69 -71.91
C ASP A 303 18.12 34.30 -73.32
N LYS A 304 16.88 34.22 -73.83
CA LYS A 304 16.47 34.91 -75.07
C LYS A 304 16.49 36.43 -74.92
N PHE A 305 15.98 36.96 -73.81
CA PHE A 305 16.02 38.39 -73.53
C PHE A 305 17.47 38.89 -73.30
N GLN A 306 18.38 38.07 -72.81
CA GLN A 306 19.80 38.43 -72.69
C GLN A 306 20.56 38.36 -74.03
N GLY A 307 20.11 37.54 -74.99
CA GLY A 307 20.67 37.47 -76.34
C GLY A 307 20.26 38.62 -77.28
N GLU A 308 19.20 39.36 -76.97
CA GLU A 308 18.74 40.53 -77.75
C GLU A 308 19.40 41.86 -77.33
N TYR A 309 20.26 41.86 -76.30
CA TYR A 309 20.99 43.05 -75.80
C TYR A 309 22.50 43.02 -76.09
N PHE A 310 22.97 42.14 -76.99
CA PHE A 310 24.35 42.11 -77.50
C PHE A 310 24.41 42.32 -79.02
#